data_AF-A0A2T7BPM7-F1
#
_entry.id   AF-A0A2T7BPM7-F1
#
_cell.length_a   1.000
_cell.length_b   1.000
_cell.length_c   1.000
_cell.angle_alpha   90.00
_cell.angle_beta   90.00
_cell.angle_gamma   90.00
#
_symmetry.space_group_name_H-M   'P 1'
#
loop_
_entity.id
_entity.type
_entity.pdbx_description
1 polymer ?
#
loop_
_entity_poly.entity_id
_entity_poly.type
_entity_poly.pdbx_seq_one_letter_code
_entity_poly.pdbx_strand_id
1 'polypeptide(L)'
;MNYTTARIKKYYLQFHALVKYEDKVRFFDEHFSIVPFQFPDFKTDLYAFFSDENLYRLHEILHYERTENTLIRNFPIGNELFSFSIRPFHNNGLVLNKYIISKFLGSPEYLRTTLLDAIAAQQQAGVAPALQLEKAADALSVLQARFRLEYKLNFKNQFLTVFVKGMVDASEEEQPHLFSRKKKMIELYLYAMGFAFGRYQEALKAILNDASETKPVTPIPAGIEKKVVLLQELGCIEAISSKYSFLSKTERHKKIAEVLSLITGDNWFKSQGVIEYILPSKQL
;
A
#
# COMPACT_ATOMS: atom_id res chain seq x y z
N MET A 1 7.73 2.29 -34.91
CA MET A 1 6.86 2.94 -35.92
C MET A 1 7.73 3.79 -36.83
N ASN A 2 7.54 3.69 -38.16
CA ASN A 2 8.20 4.58 -39.11
C ASN A 2 7.32 5.83 -39.33
N TYR A 3 7.82 7.01 -38.96
CA TYR A 3 7.09 8.26 -39.16
C TYR A 3 7.42 8.85 -40.53
N THR A 4 6.40 9.19 -41.32
CA THR A 4 6.59 9.94 -42.56
C THR A 4 6.76 11.43 -42.26
N THR A 5 7.48 12.14 -43.13
CA THR A 5 7.66 13.61 -43.02
C THR A 5 6.33 14.35 -42.91
N ALA A 6 5.35 13.99 -43.75
CA ALA A 6 4.02 14.60 -43.71
C ALA A 6 3.32 14.40 -42.35
N ARG A 7 3.48 13.22 -41.74
CA ARG A 7 2.91 12.90 -40.43
C ARG A 7 3.56 13.70 -39.32
N ILE A 8 4.90 13.83 -39.30
CA ILE A 8 5.60 14.64 -38.29
C ILE A 8 5.20 16.11 -38.38
N LYS A 9 5.13 16.67 -39.60
CA LYS A 9 4.69 18.07 -39.79
C LYS A 9 3.27 18.30 -39.29
N LYS A 10 2.34 17.37 -39.58
CA LYS A 10 0.96 17.41 -39.06
C LYS A 10 0.94 17.35 -37.54
N TYR A 11 1.67 16.41 -36.94
CA TYR A 11 1.74 16.26 -35.49
C TYR A 11 2.32 17.48 -34.82
N TYR A 12 3.33 18.11 -35.41
CA TYR A 12 3.92 19.32 -34.87
C TYR A 12 2.89 20.44 -34.75
N LEU A 13 2.15 20.71 -35.83
CA LEU A 13 1.08 21.72 -35.82
C LEU A 13 0.01 21.41 -34.77
N GLN A 14 -0.44 20.15 -34.69
CA GLN A 14 -1.43 19.72 -33.70
C GLN A 14 -0.92 19.89 -32.26
N PHE A 15 0.28 19.41 -31.97
CA PHE A 15 0.88 19.49 -30.64
C PHE A 15 1.07 20.92 -30.14
N HIS A 16 1.53 21.82 -31.03
CA HIS A 16 1.77 23.21 -30.69
C HIS A 16 0.48 24.04 -30.59
N ALA A 17 -0.62 23.59 -31.20
CA ALA A 17 -1.93 24.20 -31.02
C ALA A 17 -2.59 23.87 -29.67
N LEU A 18 -2.13 22.83 -28.96
CA LEU A 18 -2.66 22.48 -27.64
C LEU A 18 -2.27 23.53 -26.60
N VAL A 19 -3.26 24.04 -25.86
CA VAL A 19 -3.03 25.03 -24.80
C VAL A 19 -2.78 24.36 -23.45
N LYS A 20 -3.62 23.37 -23.08
CA LYS A 20 -3.50 22.69 -21.79
C LYS A 20 -2.33 21.71 -21.79
N TYR A 21 -1.56 21.72 -20.71
CA TYR A 21 -0.41 20.82 -20.56
C TYR A 21 -0.83 19.35 -20.52
N GLU A 22 -1.94 19.03 -19.87
CA GLU A 22 -2.49 17.66 -19.82
C GLU A 22 -2.79 17.12 -21.23
N ASP A 23 -3.31 17.96 -22.12
CA ASP A 23 -3.59 17.57 -23.51
C ASP A 23 -2.29 17.28 -24.27
N LYS A 24 -1.23 18.07 -24.03
CA LYS A 24 0.10 17.81 -24.59
C LYS A 24 0.68 16.49 -24.11
N VAL A 25 0.53 16.17 -22.82
CA VAL A 25 0.99 14.90 -22.25
C VAL A 25 0.27 13.72 -22.90
N ARG A 26 -1.07 13.80 -23.02
CA ARG A 26 -1.89 12.78 -23.69
C ARG A 26 -1.48 12.58 -25.14
N PHE A 27 -1.39 13.66 -25.91
CA PHE A 27 -0.97 13.63 -27.31
C PHE A 27 0.42 13.00 -27.47
N PHE A 28 1.37 13.41 -26.62
CA PHE A 28 2.73 12.88 -26.66
C PHE A 28 2.75 11.38 -26.37
N ASP A 29 1.99 10.93 -25.37
CA ASP A 29 1.92 9.51 -25.04
C ASP A 29 1.29 8.68 -26.16
N GLU A 30 0.17 9.15 -26.72
CA GLU A 30 -0.55 8.48 -27.81
C GLU A 30 0.34 8.24 -29.05
N HIS A 31 1.20 9.20 -29.37
CA HIS A 31 2.01 9.13 -30.58
C HIS A 31 3.44 8.67 -30.35
N PHE A 32 4.04 8.91 -29.19
CA PHE A 32 5.46 8.67 -28.95
C PHE A 32 5.77 7.76 -27.77
N SER A 33 4.74 7.35 -27.00
CA SER A 33 4.83 6.61 -25.75
C SER A 33 5.69 7.30 -24.69
N ILE A 34 5.04 7.79 -23.63
CA ILE A 34 5.70 8.43 -22.50
C ILE A 34 6.50 7.44 -21.65
N VAL A 35 6.06 6.18 -21.64
CA VAL A 35 6.72 5.04 -21.02
C VAL A 35 7.32 4.18 -22.14
N PRO A 36 8.57 4.43 -22.56
CA PRO A 36 9.21 3.65 -23.63
C PRO A 36 9.83 2.34 -23.12
N PHE A 37 9.58 1.98 -21.86
CA PHE A 37 10.15 0.81 -21.20
C PHE A 37 9.09 -0.23 -20.91
N GLN A 38 9.48 -1.50 -20.93
CA GLN A 38 8.69 -2.56 -20.35
C GLN A 38 9.06 -2.68 -18.87
N PHE A 39 8.20 -2.15 -18.01
CA PHE A 39 8.30 -2.39 -16.57
C PHE A 39 7.86 -3.83 -16.25
N PRO A 40 8.37 -4.42 -15.15
CA PRO A 40 7.82 -5.68 -14.65
C PRO A 40 6.31 -5.58 -14.43
N ASP A 41 5.58 -6.67 -14.63
CA ASP A 41 4.17 -6.70 -14.28
C ASP A 41 4.00 -6.71 -12.75
N PHE A 42 2.84 -6.23 -12.30
CA PHE A 42 2.44 -6.35 -10.89
C PHE A 42 2.40 -7.82 -10.49
N LYS A 43 3.02 -8.14 -9.34
CA LYS A 43 2.96 -9.49 -8.74
C LYS A 43 2.54 -9.38 -7.29
N THR A 44 1.60 -10.22 -6.88
CA THR A 44 1.18 -10.37 -5.47
C THR A 44 2.24 -11.10 -4.64
N ASP A 45 3.10 -11.88 -5.28
CA ASP A 45 4.31 -12.42 -4.66
C ASP A 45 5.44 -11.38 -4.72
N LEU A 46 5.72 -10.75 -3.58
CA LEU A 46 6.78 -9.75 -3.46
C LEU A 46 8.18 -10.31 -3.67
N TYR A 47 8.43 -11.59 -3.39
CA TYR A 47 9.74 -12.19 -3.67
C TYR A 47 9.98 -12.30 -5.17
N ALA A 48 8.95 -12.68 -5.92
CA ALA A 48 9.00 -12.69 -7.38
C ALA A 48 9.12 -11.27 -7.95
N PHE A 49 8.42 -10.29 -7.36
CA PHE A 49 8.51 -8.89 -7.77
C PHE A 49 9.92 -8.31 -7.57
N PHE A 50 10.53 -8.53 -6.39
CA PHE A 50 11.88 -8.10 -6.04
C PHE A 50 12.96 -9.15 -6.31
N SER A 51 12.72 -10.04 -7.28
CA SER A 51 13.74 -10.98 -7.76
C SER A 51 14.94 -10.26 -8.38
N ASP A 52 16.10 -10.89 -8.42
CA ASP A 52 17.31 -10.28 -8.98
C ASP A 52 17.15 -9.89 -10.46
N GLU A 53 16.39 -10.65 -11.24
CA GLU A 53 16.04 -10.33 -12.63
C GLU A 53 15.26 -9.01 -12.74
N ASN A 54 14.19 -8.87 -11.96
CA ASN A 54 13.39 -7.64 -11.95
C ASN A 54 14.18 -6.46 -11.41
N LEU A 55 14.96 -6.65 -10.35
CA LEU A 55 15.83 -5.61 -9.80
C LEU A 55 16.87 -5.13 -10.83
N TYR A 56 17.42 -6.05 -11.63
CA TYR A 56 18.32 -5.71 -12.72
C TYR A 56 17.62 -4.87 -13.80
N ARG A 57 16.42 -5.28 -14.25
CA ARG A 57 15.62 -4.50 -15.21
C ARG A 57 15.29 -3.09 -14.70
N LEU A 58 14.87 -2.97 -13.44
CA LEU A 58 14.58 -1.67 -12.81
C LEU A 58 15.84 -0.78 -12.75
N HIS A 59 17.01 -1.39 -12.58
CA HIS A 59 18.29 -0.69 -12.63
C HIS A 59 18.64 -0.21 -14.05
N GLU A 60 18.42 -1.03 -15.08
CA GLU A 60 18.60 -0.62 -16.48
C GLU A 60 17.70 0.55 -16.87
N ILE A 61 16.42 0.52 -16.46
CA ILE A 61 15.47 1.61 -16.69
C ILE A 61 15.97 2.91 -16.05
N LEU A 62 16.42 2.84 -14.79
CA LEU A 62 16.98 4.02 -14.14
C LEU A 62 18.22 4.54 -14.89
N HIS A 63 19.13 3.65 -15.29
CA HIS A 63 20.33 4.06 -16.02
C HIS A 63 19.96 4.78 -17.31
N TYR A 64 18.98 4.25 -18.04
CA TYR A 64 18.45 4.89 -19.24
C TYR A 64 17.81 6.25 -18.92
N GLU A 65 16.96 6.35 -17.90
CA GLU A 65 16.34 7.64 -17.52
C GLU A 65 17.35 8.73 -17.15
N ARG A 66 18.54 8.36 -16.67
CA ARG A 66 19.61 9.30 -16.33
C ARG A 66 20.35 9.81 -17.57
N THR A 67 20.42 9.00 -18.62
CA THR A 67 21.20 9.28 -19.83
C THR A 67 20.33 9.88 -20.93
N GLU A 68 19.08 9.43 -21.04
CA GLU A 68 18.16 9.77 -22.12
C GLU A 68 16.97 10.58 -21.63
N ASN A 69 16.60 11.62 -22.39
CA ASN A 69 15.42 12.41 -22.07
C ASN A 69 14.18 11.89 -22.77
N THR A 70 13.49 10.96 -22.12
CA THR A 70 12.29 10.32 -22.66
C THR A 70 11.11 11.26 -22.89
N LEU A 71 11.13 12.46 -22.30
CA LEU A 71 10.08 13.48 -22.39
C LEU A 71 10.25 14.45 -23.58
N ILE A 72 11.27 14.21 -24.42
CA ILE A 72 11.48 14.94 -25.67
C ILE A 72 11.57 13.95 -26.83
N ARG A 73 10.98 14.31 -27.97
CA ARG A 73 11.18 13.64 -29.25
C ARG A 73 11.57 14.66 -30.29
N ASN A 74 12.65 14.37 -31.00
CA ASN A 74 13.24 15.24 -32.00
C ASN A 74 13.26 14.50 -33.34
N PHE A 75 12.76 15.16 -34.38
CA PHE A 75 12.75 14.62 -35.74
C PHE A 75 13.45 15.62 -36.67
N PRO A 76 14.72 15.35 -37.06
CA PRO A 76 15.39 16.15 -38.08
C PRO A 76 14.81 15.80 -39.46
N ILE A 77 14.32 16.81 -40.18
CA ILE A 77 13.73 16.66 -41.51
C ILE A 77 14.29 17.77 -42.41
N GLY A 78 15.15 17.41 -43.35
CA GLY A 78 15.89 18.40 -44.14
C GLY A 78 16.75 19.27 -43.21
N ASN A 79 16.55 20.58 -43.27
CA ASN A 79 17.26 21.55 -42.41
C ASN A 79 16.44 21.99 -41.17
N GLU A 80 15.28 21.38 -40.93
CA GLU A 80 14.39 21.73 -39.82
C GLU A 80 14.42 20.65 -38.72
N LEU A 81 14.32 21.07 -37.46
CA LEU A 81 14.19 20.20 -36.30
C LEU A 81 12.78 20.30 -35.69
N PHE A 82 11.99 19.24 -35.82
CA PHE A 82 10.67 19.16 -35.20
C PHE A 82 10.80 18.56 -33.80
N SER A 83 10.64 19.39 -32.77
CA SER A 83 10.77 18.98 -31.36
C SER A 83 9.42 18.94 -30.64
N PHE A 84 9.13 17.83 -30.00
CA PHE A 84 7.98 17.61 -29.13
C PHE A 84 8.50 17.47 -27.71
N SER A 85 8.08 18.34 -26.80
CA SER A 85 8.56 18.33 -25.41
C SER A 85 7.42 18.42 -24.43
N ILE A 86 7.36 17.44 -23.53
CA ILE A 86 6.49 17.41 -22.36
C ILE A 86 7.32 17.48 -21.07
N ARG A 87 8.49 18.13 -21.12
CA ARG A 87 9.19 18.48 -19.87
C ARG A 87 8.32 19.46 -19.08
N PRO A 88 8.02 19.16 -17.81
CA PRO A 88 7.15 20.03 -17.03
C PRO A 88 7.87 21.35 -16.71
N PHE A 89 7.22 22.47 -17.01
CA PHE A 89 7.60 23.79 -16.53
C PHE A 89 6.75 24.18 -15.31
N HIS A 90 7.35 24.80 -14.30
CA HIS A 90 6.68 25.25 -13.07
C HIS A 90 5.85 24.12 -12.39
N ASN A 91 4.57 24.36 -12.13
CA ASN A 91 3.67 23.47 -11.39
C ASN A 91 3.14 22.28 -12.22
N ASN A 92 3.56 22.14 -13.48
CA ASN A 92 3.12 21.04 -14.36
C ASN A 92 3.71 19.67 -13.96
N GLY A 93 4.65 19.63 -13.01
CA GLY A 93 5.18 18.38 -12.46
C GLY A 93 4.07 17.50 -11.87
N LEU A 94 3.11 18.12 -11.18
CA LEU A 94 1.93 17.45 -10.62
C LEU A 94 1.11 16.73 -11.69
N VAL A 95 0.80 17.44 -12.78
CA VAL A 95 -0.02 16.93 -13.89
C VAL A 95 0.68 15.75 -14.57
N LEU A 96 1.98 15.89 -14.83
CA LEU A 96 2.78 14.82 -15.44
C LEU A 96 2.84 13.57 -14.55
N ASN A 97 3.15 13.76 -13.26
CA ASN A 97 3.26 12.65 -12.32
C ASN A 97 1.91 11.94 -12.14
N LYS A 98 0.81 12.69 -12.02
CA LYS A 98 -0.55 12.15 -11.94
C LYS A 98 -0.88 11.29 -13.16
N TYR A 99 -0.57 11.80 -14.35
CA TYR A 99 -0.80 11.08 -15.60
C TYR A 99 -0.03 9.75 -15.64
N ILE A 100 1.26 9.79 -15.32
CA ILE A 100 2.11 8.58 -15.30
C ILE A 100 1.61 7.55 -14.27
N ILE A 101 1.27 7.98 -13.05
CA ILE A 101 0.73 7.08 -12.02
C ILE A 101 -0.56 6.43 -12.50
N SER A 102 -1.49 7.22 -13.07
CA SER A 102 -2.74 6.67 -13.62
C SER A 102 -2.51 5.68 -14.75
N LYS A 103 -1.44 5.85 -15.54
CA LYS A 103 -1.06 4.90 -16.59
C LYS A 103 -0.59 3.56 -16.02
N PHE A 104 0.14 3.57 -14.91
CA PHE A 104 0.60 2.34 -14.25
C PHE A 104 -0.50 1.63 -13.46
N LEU A 105 -1.41 2.39 -12.83
CA LEU A 105 -2.52 1.81 -12.06
C LEU A 105 -3.70 1.40 -12.95
N GLY A 106 -3.84 1.99 -14.13
CA GLY A 106 -5.07 1.90 -14.92
C GLY A 106 -6.20 2.71 -14.30
N SER A 107 -7.45 2.42 -14.68
CA SER A 107 -8.61 3.01 -14.00
C SER A 107 -8.79 2.38 -12.61
N PRO A 108 -9.32 3.10 -11.60
CA PRO A 108 -9.55 2.54 -10.28
C PRO A 108 -10.38 1.24 -10.30
N GLU A 109 -11.42 1.19 -11.14
CA GLU A 109 -12.24 -0.02 -11.31
C GLU A 109 -11.47 -1.16 -11.98
N TYR A 110 -10.61 -0.85 -12.95
CA TYR A 110 -9.76 -1.85 -13.59
C TYR A 110 -8.76 -2.44 -12.59
N LEU A 111 -8.12 -1.58 -11.78
CA LEU A 111 -7.21 -2.02 -10.72
C LEU A 111 -7.95 -2.92 -9.73
N ARG A 112 -9.09 -2.47 -9.22
CA ARG A 112 -9.91 -3.25 -8.28
C ARG A 112 -10.29 -4.61 -8.85
N THR A 113 -10.77 -4.64 -10.09
CA THR A 113 -11.17 -5.88 -10.77
C THR A 113 -9.97 -6.82 -10.94
N THR A 114 -8.85 -6.31 -11.43
CA THR A 114 -7.60 -7.09 -11.61
C THR A 114 -7.11 -7.70 -10.30
N LEU A 115 -7.20 -6.95 -9.20
CA LEU A 115 -6.79 -7.43 -7.87
C LEU A 115 -7.75 -8.51 -7.34
N LEU A 116 -9.07 -8.32 -7.50
CA LEU A 116 -10.05 -9.32 -7.10
C LEU A 116 -9.94 -10.60 -7.93
N ASP A 117 -9.71 -10.48 -9.23
CA ASP A 117 -9.46 -11.63 -10.12
C ASP A 117 -8.20 -12.40 -9.71
N ALA A 118 -7.12 -11.67 -9.35
CA ALA A 118 -5.90 -12.29 -8.84
C ALA A 118 -6.14 -13.05 -7.53
N ILE A 119 -6.92 -12.49 -6.61
CA ILE A 119 -7.30 -13.17 -5.36
C ILE A 119 -8.14 -14.42 -5.67
N ALA A 120 -9.15 -14.29 -6.53
CA ALA A 120 -10.04 -15.39 -6.91
C ALA A 120 -9.27 -16.54 -7.59
N ALA A 121 -8.33 -16.23 -8.49
CA ALA A 121 -7.48 -17.23 -9.12
C ALA A 121 -6.63 -18.00 -8.09
N GLN A 122 -6.09 -17.32 -7.08
CA GLN A 122 -5.34 -17.99 -6.01
C GLN A 122 -6.24 -18.82 -5.08
N GLN A 123 -7.48 -18.38 -4.82
CA GLN A 123 -8.45 -19.16 -4.08
C GLN A 123 -8.84 -20.45 -4.83
N GLN A 124 -9.03 -20.36 -6.15
CA GLN A 124 -9.28 -21.54 -7.01
C GLN A 124 -8.09 -22.52 -6.99
N ALA A 125 -6.87 -22.01 -6.85
CA ALA A 125 -5.67 -22.83 -6.65
C ALA A 125 -5.50 -23.38 -5.22
N GLY A 126 -6.49 -23.17 -4.33
CA GLY A 126 -6.49 -23.69 -2.97
C GLY A 126 -5.74 -22.84 -1.94
N VAL A 127 -5.33 -21.61 -2.29
CA VAL A 127 -4.63 -20.72 -1.36
C VAL A 127 -5.65 -19.84 -0.62
N ALA A 128 -5.83 -20.10 0.68
CA ALA A 128 -6.74 -19.32 1.52
C ALA A 128 -6.32 -17.83 1.60
N PRO A 129 -7.26 -16.87 1.58
CA PRO A 129 -6.94 -15.43 1.68
C PRO A 129 -6.12 -15.05 2.91
N ALA A 130 -6.33 -15.72 4.05
CA ALA A 130 -5.54 -15.52 5.26
C ALA A 130 -4.06 -15.85 5.04
N LEU A 131 -3.79 -16.97 4.38
CA LEU A 131 -2.43 -17.38 4.03
C LEU A 131 -1.79 -16.45 2.99
N GLN A 132 -2.59 -15.90 2.06
CA GLN A 132 -2.11 -14.89 1.10
C GLN A 132 -1.69 -13.60 1.82
N LEU A 133 -2.47 -13.16 2.81
CA LEU A 133 -2.18 -11.98 3.62
C LEU A 133 -0.95 -12.16 4.52
N GLU A 134 -0.84 -13.33 5.15
CA GLU A 134 0.33 -13.71 5.95
C GLU A 134 1.60 -13.73 5.11
N LYS A 135 1.58 -14.41 3.95
CA LYS A 135 2.71 -14.43 3.00
C LYS A 135 3.11 -13.03 2.54
N ALA A 136 2.14 -12.16 2.27
CA ALA A 136 2.39 -10.78 1.89
C ALA A 136 3.06 -9.99 3.02
N ALA A 137 2.61 -10.16 4.25
CA ALA A 137 3.19 -9.50 5.43
C ALA A 137 4.61 -10.00 5.72
N ASP A 138 4.82 -11.32 5.67
CA ASP A 138 6.12 -11.95 5.86
C ASP A 138 7.12 -11.52 4.80
N ALA A 139 6.73 -11.54 3.53
CA ALA A 139 7.59 -11.11 2.44
C ALA A 139 8.01 -9.64 2.60
N LEU A 140 7.07 -8.77 3.00
CA LEU A 140 7.37 -7.38 3.29
C LEU A 140 8.33 -7.22 4.47
N SER A 141 8.12 -7.96 5.56
CA SER A 141 8.98 -7.93 6.75
C SER A 141 10.41 -8.38 6.41
N VAL A 142 10.54 -9.48 5.68
CA VAL A 142 11.84 -10.01 5.22
C VAL A 142 12.53 -9.03 4.29
N LEU A 143 11.80 -8.43 3.34
CA LEU A 143 12.35 -7.39 2.47
C LEU A 143 12.85 -6.22 3.30
N GLN A 144 12.02 -5.65 4.16
CA GLN A 144 12.40 -4.54 5.05
C GLN A 144 13.62 -4.86 5.92
N ALA A 145 13.70 -6.09 6.47
CA ALA A 145 14.84 -6.54 7.26
C ALA A 145 16.12 -6.65 6.41
N ARG A 146 16.04 -7.23 5.21
CA ARG A 146 17.17 -7.35 4.27
C ARG A 146 17.74 -5.99 3.91
N PHE A 147 16.88 -4.99 3.67
CA PHE A 147 17.33 -3.63 3.36
C PHE A 147 17.89 -2.86 4.57
N ARG A 148 17.41 -3.14 5.80
CA ARG A 148 17.98 -2.58 7.04
C ARG A 148 19.38 -3.13 7.35
N LEU A 149 19.71 -4.33 6.88
CA LEU A 149 21.04 -4.92 7.08
C LEU A 149 22.05 -4.44 6.02
N GLU A 150 21.59 -4.12 4.81
CA GLU A 150 22.40 -3.57 3.71
C GLU A 150 22.56 -2.02 3.81
N TYR A 151 22.78 -1.49 5.02
CA TYR A 151 22.75 -0.05 5.34
C TYR A 151 23.82 0.83 4.64
N LYS A 152 24.70 0.24 3.84
CA LYS A 152 25.73 0.97 3.07
C LYS A 152 25.25 1.20 1.64
N LEU A 153 24.65 2.37 1.40
CA LEU A 153 24.64 3.10 0.12
C LEU A 153 24.04 2.42 -1.12
N ASN A 154 23.24 1.35 -1.00
CA ASN A 154 22.73 0.65 -2.18
C ASN A 154 21.41 1.25 -2.69
N PHE A 155 21.42 1.64 -3.96
CA PHE A 155 20.30 2.11 -4.78
C PHE A 155 19.01 1.28 -4.63
N LYS A 156 19.13 -0.01 -4.29
CA LYS A 156 18.01 -0.91 -3.98
C LYS A 156 17.13 -0.44 -2.80
N ASN A 157 17.71 0.24 -1.79
CA ASN A 157 16.96 0.78 -0.65
C ASN A 157 16.01 1.92 -1.05
N GLN A 158 16.38 2.69 -2.08
CA GLN A 158 15.55 3.79 -2.59
C GLN A 158 14.27 3.24 -3.23
N PHE A 159 14.39 2.12 -3.95
CA PHE A 159 13.23 1.48 -4.59
C PHE A 159 12.23 0.94 -3.58
N LEU A 160 12.69 0.21 -2.56
CA LEU A 160 11.77 -0.28 -1.54
C LEU A 160 11.11 0.89 -0.80
N THR A 161 11.87 1.94 -0.46
CA THR A 161 11.32 3.09 0.26
C THR A 161 10.15 3.72 -0.51
N VAL A 162 10.29 3.87 -1.82
CA VAL A 162 9.23 4.41 -2.69
C VAL A 162 8.04 3.45 -2.79
N PHE A 163 8.29 2.15 -2.92
CA PHE A 163 7.25 1.12 -2.91
C PHE A 163 6.45 1.10 -1.60
N VAL A 164 7.15 1.05 -0.45
CA VAL A 164 6.54 1.05 0.89
C VAL A 164 5.73 2.33 1.10
N LYS A 165 6.22 3.48 0.63
CA LYS A 165 5.44 4.72 0.68
C LYS A 165 4.11 4.58 -0.08
N GLY A 166 4.13 4.04 -1.30
CA GLY A 166 2.89 3.81 -2.07
C GLY A 166 1.91 2.89 -1.34
N MET A 167 2.43 1.84 -0.71
CA MET A 167 1.62 0.89 0.06
C MET A 167 0.98 1.53 1.30
N VAL A 168 1.73 2.34 2.06
CA VAL A 168 1.21 3.09 3.21
C VAL A 168 0.17 4.10 2.76
N ASP A 169 0.48 4.90 1.73
CA ASP A 169 -0.45 5.89 1.19
C ASP A 169 -1.77 5.21 0.72
N ALA A 170 -1.72 3.99 0.16
CA ALA A 170 -2.94 3.24 -0.20
C ALA A 170 -3.83 2.88 0.99
N SER A 171 -3.23 2.66 2.17
CA SER A 171 -3.95 2.36 3.41
C SER A 171 -4.53 3.58 4.12
N GLU A 172 -4.04 4.77 3.80
CA GLU A 172 -4.43 6.03 4.42
C GLU A 172 -5.31 6.89 3.50
N GLU A 173 -5.14 6.76 2.18
CA GLU A 173 -5.74 7.63 1.18
C GLU A 173 -6.54 6.83 0.13
N GLU A 174 -7.72 7.32 -0.26
CA GLU A 174 -8.54 6.74 -1.35
C GLU A 174 -7.86 6.83 -2.73
N GLN A 175 -6.96 7.79 -2.90
CA GLN A 175 -6.31 8.09 -4.17
C GLN A 175 -4.79 8.17 -3.98
N PRO A 176 -4.00 7.89 -5.02
CA PRO A 176 -2.56 8.02 -4.93
C PRO A 176 -2.15 9.47 -4.65
N HIS A 177 -1.17 9.65 -3.76
CA HIS A 177 -0.59 10.93 -3.43
C HIS A 177 0.01 11.60 -4.67
N LEU A 178 -0.23 12.90 -4.82
CA LEU A 178 0.21 13.67 -5.98
C LEU A 178 1.47 14.49 -5.68
N PHE A 179 2.58 14.13 -6.32
CA PHE A 179 3.86 14.82 -6.15
C PHE A 179 3.91 16.11 -6.99
N SER A 180 4.17 17.26 -6.35
CA SER A 180 4.26 18.56 -7.04
C SER A 180 5.50 18.69 -7.94
N ARG A 181 6.64 18.15 -7.51
CA ARG A 181 7.89 18.15 -8.28
C ARG A 181 7.95 16.95 -9.21
N LYS A 182 8.52 17.12 -10.41
CA LYS A 182 8.78 16.01 -11.35
C LYS A 182 9.53 14.87 -10.63
N LYS A 183 9.00 13.67 -10.73
CA LYS A 183 9.64 12.43 -10.28
C LYS A 183 10.21 11.65 -11.47
N LYS A 184 11.08 10.69 -11.18
CA LYS A 184 11.57 9.74 -12.18
C LYS A 184 10.46 8.73 -12.53
N MET A 185 10.45 8.20 -13.74
CA MET A 185 9.41 7.25 -14.18
C MET A 185 9.44 6.01 -13.29
N ILE A 186 10.64 5.49 -13.01
CA ILE A 186 10.87 4.36 -12.11
C ILE A 186 10.35 4.60 -10.69
N GLU A 187 10.46 5.82 -10.16
CA GLU A 187 9.92 6.17 -8.84
C GLU A 187 8.39 6.16 -8.87
N LEU A 188 7.79 6.73 -9.92
CA LEU A 188 6.33 6.76 -10.08
C LEU A 188 5.76 5.35 -10.30
N TYR A 189 6.47 4.50 -11.05
CA TYR A 189 6.12 3.10 -11.23
C TYR A 189 6.16 2.33 -9.91
N LEU A 190 7.26 2.41 -9.15
CA LEU A 190 7.40 1.70 -7.88
C LEU A 190 6.37 2.18 -6.85
N TYR A 191 6.09 3.48 -6.85
CA TYR A 191 5.04 4.06 -6.03
C TYR A 191 3.66 3.48 -6.39
N ALA A 192 3.33 3.44 -7.69
CA ALA A 192 2.09 2.84 -8.19
C ALA A 192 1.97 1.35 -7.82
N MET A 193 3.05 0.57 -7.99
CA MET A 193 3.05 -0.84 -7.61
C MET A 193 2.87 -1.05 -6.11
N GLY A 194 3.49 -0.19 -5.30
CA GLY A 194 3.27 -0.16 -3.85
C GLY A 194 1.81 0.14 -3.51
N PHE A 195 1.23 1.14 -4.16
CA PHE A 195 -0.17 1.51 -3.96
C PHE A 195 -1.12 0.37 -4.34
N ALA A 196 -0.92 -0.26 -5.50
CA ALA A 196 -1.66 -1.44 -5.93
C ALA A 196 -1.54 -2.60 -4.93
N PHE A 197 -0.34 -2.81 -4.36
CA PHE A 197 -0.12 -3.84 -3.35
C PHE A 197 -0.83 -3.54 -2.03
N GLY A 198 -0.86 -2.27 -1.60
CA GLY A 198 -1.65 -1.85 -0.44
C GLY A 198 -3.15 -2.15 -0.64
N ARG A 199 -3.69 -1.81 -1.82
CA ARG A 199 -5.07 -2.15 -2.20
C ARG A 199 -5.35 -3.64 -2.23
N TYR A 200 -4.38 -4.43 -2.68
CA TYR A 200 -4.46 -5.89 -2.62
C TYR A 200 -4.60 -6.41 -1.18
N GLN A 201 -3.79 -5.90 -0.25
CA GLN A 201 -3.88 -6.27 1.16
C GLN A 201 -5.21 -5.85 1.80
N GLU A 202 -5.72 -4.67 1.46
CA GLU A 202 -7.04 -4.22 1.90
C GLU A 202 -8.16 -5.11 1.38
N ALA A 203 -8.12 -5.49 0.10
CA ALA A 203 -9.09 -6.40 -0.49
C ALA A 203 -9.08 -7.78 0.19
N LEU A 204 -7.89 -8.31 0.50
CA LEU A 204 -7.77 -9.55 1.27
C LEU A 204 -8.38 -9.43 2.67
N LYS A 205 -8.12 -8.33 3.37
CA LYS A 205 -8.71 -8.06 4.69
C LYS A 205 -10.24 -7.94 4.61
N ALA A 206 -10.76 -7.24 3.60
CA ALA A 206 -12.19 -7.12 3.36
C ALA A 206 -12.83 -8.49 3.15
N ILE A 207 -12.25 -9.35 2.30
CA ILE A 207 -12.75 -10.71 2.07
C ILE A 207 -12.74 -11.54 3.36
N LEU A 208 -11.71 -11.40 4.20
CA LEU A 208 -11.64 -12.11 5.49
C LEU A 208 -12.70 -11.61 6.48
N ASN A 209 -12.95 -10.30 6.49
CA ASN A 209 -14.01 -9.71 7.30
C ASN A 209 -15.40 -10.12 6.79
N ASP A 210 -15.64 -10.08 5.49
CA ASP A 210 -16.90 -10.50 4.86
C ASP A 210 -17.15 -12.01 5.02
N ALA A 211 -16.10 -12.84 4.97
CA ALA A 211 -16.18 -14.27 5.27
C ALA A 211 -16.55 -14.51 6.75
N SER A 212 -16.11 -13.63 7.65
CA SER A 212 -16.54 -13.64 9.05
C SER A 212 -17.98 -13.15 9.26
N GLU A 213 -18.58 -12.48 8.26
CA GLU A 213 -19.99 -12.03 8.24
C GLU A 213 -20.98 -13.09 7.68
N THR A 214 -20.56 -14.36 7.53
CA THR A 214 -21.52 -15.45 7.32
C THR A 214 -22.31 -15.74 8.60
N LYS A 215 -23.47 -15.07 8.69
CA LYS A 215 -24.43 -14.94 9.79
C LYS A 215 -23.91 -14.04 10.92
N PRO A 216 -24.66 -12.99 11.31
CA PRO A 216 -24.54 -12.46 12.66
C PRO A 216 -25.02 -13.58 13.58
N VAL A 217 -24.11 -14.46 14.00
CA VAL A 217 -24.18 -14.93 15.37
C VAL A 217 -23.94 -13.65 16.15
N THR A 218 -25.02 -13.00 16.57
CA THR A 218 -24.99 -12.03 17.66
C THR A 218 -23.96 -12.58 18.63
N PRO A 219 -22.83 -11.90 18.89
CA PRO A 219 -21.87 -12.42 19.85
C PRO A 219 -22.69 -12.62 21.10
N ILE A 220 -22.91 -13.88 21.49
CA ILE A 220 -23.49 -14.19 22.78
C ILE A 220 -22.60 -13.38 23.72
N PRO A 221 -23.12 -12.36 24.42
CA PRO A 221 -22.29 -11.45 25.18
C PRO A 221 -21.37 -12.34 26.02
N ALA A 222 -20.06 -12.23 25.80
CA ALA A 222 -19.14 -13.06 26.56
C ALA A 222 -19.48 -12.81 28.02
N GLY A 223 -19.95 -13.86 28.71
CA GLY A 223 -20.33 -13.77 30.10
C GLY A 223 -19.18 -13.13 30.88
N ILE A 224 -19.51 -12.36 31.91
CA ILE A 224 -18.54 -11.59 32.71
C ILE A 224 -17.32 -12.46 33.06
N GLU A 225 -17.54 -13.75 33.34
CA GLU A 225 -16.52 -14.80 33.52
C GLU A 225 -15.43 -14.82 32.43
N LYS A 226 -15.79 -14.93 31.16
CA LYS A 226 -14.81 -15.03 30.05
C LYS A 226 -14.03 -13.73 29.87
N LYS A 227 -14.68 -12.58 30.12
CA LYS A 227 -14.03 -11.26 30.08
C LYS A 227 -12.99 -11.13 31.21
N VAL A 228 -13.30 -11.63 32.42
CA VAL A 228 -12.35 -11.65 33.55
C VAL A 228 -11.13 -12.51 33.23
N VAL A 229 -11.35 -13.73 32.72
CA VAL A 229 -10.26 -14.66 32.40
C VAL A 229 -9.31 -14.07 31.36
N LEU A 230 -9.83 -13.46 30.30
CA LEU A 230 -9.01 -12.79 29.28
C LEU A 230 -8.20 -11.62 29.87
N LEU A 231 -8.82 -10.80 30.73
CA LEU A 231 -8.12 -9.67 31.36
C LEU A 231 -7.04 -10.14 32.35
N GLN A 232 -7.22 -11.32 32.95
CA GLN A 232 -6.21 -11.97 33.78
C GLN A 232 -5.08 -12.56 32.93
N GLU A 233 -5.38 -13.26 31.83
CA GLU A 233 -4.37 -13.80 30.90
C GLU A 233 -3.51 -12.68 30.30
N LEU A 234 -4.10 -11.52 30.03
CA LEU A 234 -3.39 -10.32 29.55
C LEU A 234 -2.60 -9.59 30.65
N GLY A 235 -2.60 -10.09 31.89
CA GLY A 235 -1.87 -9.51 33.02
C GLY A 235 -2.42 -8.17 33.51
N CYS A 236 -3.64 -7.79 33.10
CA CYS A 236 -4.23 -6.49 33.47
C CYS A 236 -4.56 -6.44 34.97
N ILE A 237 -4.99 -7.56 35.56
CA ILE A 237 -5.35 -7.63 36.98
C ILE A 237 -4.11 -7.47 37.86
N GLU A 238 -3.02 -8.14 37.50
CA GLU A 238 -1.72 -8.06 38.17
C GLU A 238 -1.12 -6.66 38.05
N ALA A 239 -1.20 -6.06 36.86
CA ALA A 239 -0.74 -4.69 36.62
C ALA A 239 -1.52 -3.66 37.47
N ILE A 240 -2.85 -3.78 37.54
CA ILE A 240 -3.67 -2.91 38.40
C ILE A 240 -3.36 -3.16 39.87
N SER A 241 -3.25 -4.42 40.30
CA SER A 241 -2.94 -4.80 41.69
C SER A 241 -1.58 -4.26 42.15
N SER A 242 -0.56 -4.34 41.28
CA SER A 242 0.77 -3.78 41.54
C SER A 242 0.75 -2.25 41.64
N LYS A 243 0.00 -1.59 40.73
CA LYS A 243 -0.14 -0.13 40.72
C LYS A 243 -0.82 0.42 41.97
N TYR A 244 -1.75 -0.32 42.56
CA TYR A 244 -2.51 0.07 43.76
C TYR A 244 -2.11 -0.75 45.01
N SER A 245 -0.85 -1.17 45.08
CA SER A 245 -0.31 -1.99 46.18
C SER A 245 -0.32 -1.30 47.56
N PHE A 246 -0.44 0.02 47.59
CA PHE A 246 -0.55 0.84 48.82
C PHE A 246 -1.97 0.87 49.42
N LEU A 247 -3.00 0.41 48.68
CA LEU A 247 -4.37 0.34 49.17
C LEU A 247 -4.59 -0.90 50.04
N SER A 248 -5.53 -0.82 50.99
CA SER A 248 -6.00 -2.00 51.72
C SER A 248 -6.56 -3.03 50.74
N LYS A 249 -6.56 -4.31 51.12
CA LYS A 249 -7.04 -5.41 50.26
C LYS A 249 -8.44 -5.13 49.71
N THR A 250 -9.34 -4.64 50.56
CA THR A 250 -10.73 -4.33 50.19
C THR A 250 -10.82 -3.16 49.21
N GLU A 251 -10.04 -2.10 49.40
CA GLU A 251 -10.04 -0.94 48.51
C GLU A 251 -9.38 -1.25 47.16
N ARG A 252 -8.32 -2.07 47.17
CA ARG A 252 -7.66 -2.54 45.96
C ARG A 252 -8.61 -3.35 45.08
N HIS A 253 -9.39 -4.24 45.69
CA HIS A 253 -10.42 -5.00 44.95
C HIS A 253 -11.49 -4.09 44.34
N LYS A 254 -11.95 -3.06 45.07
CA LYS A 254 -12.86 -2.05 44.52
C LYS A 254 -12.23 -1.33 43.33
N LYS A 255 -10.94 -0.98 43.42
CA LYS A 255 -10.25 -0.26 42.34
C LYS A 255 -10.04 -1.13 41.10
N ILE A 256 -9.76 -2.42 41.29
CA ILE A 256 -9.72 -3.40 40.20
C ILE A 256 -11.09 -3.49 39.53
N ALA A 257 -12.17 -3.68 40.29
CA ALA A 257 -13.53 -3.79 39.72
C ALA A 257 -13.96 -2.51 38.97
N GLU A 258 -13.62 -1.33 39.48
CA GLU A 258 -13.87 -0.05 38.82
C GLU A 258 -13.13 0.05 37.47
N VAL A 259 -11.84 -0.29 37.45
CA VAL A 259 -11.03 -0.24 36.22
C VAL A 259 -11.49 -1.30 35.21
N LEU A 260 -11.84 -2.51 35.65
CA LEU A 260 -12.38 -3.55 34.77
C LEU A 260 -13.77 -3.16 34.22
N SER A 261 -14.62 -2.48 35.00
CA SER A 261 -15.88 -1.90 34.52
C SER A 261 -15.65 -0.89 33.40
N LEU A 262 -14.65 -0.03 33.56
CA LEU A 262 -14.29 0.97 32.55
C LEU A 262 -13.78 0.33 31.27
N ILE A 263 -12.98 -0.74 31.37
CA ILE A 263 -12.41 -1.44 30.22
C ILE A 263 -13.49 -2.23 29.45
N THR A 264 -14.42 -2.85 30.17
CA THR A 264 -15.41 -3.76 29.57
C THR A 264 -16.74 -3.12 29.24
N GLY A 265 -17.02 -1.91 29.75
CA GLY A 265 -18.30 -1.21 29.62
C GLY A 265 -19.44 -1.82 30.45
N ASP A 266 -19.19 -2.89 31.20
CA ASP A 266 -20.18 -3.49 32.10
C ASP A 266 -20.18 -2.73 33.45
N ASN A 267 -21.27 -2.81 34.22
CA ASN A 267 -21.39 -2.12 35.51
C ASN A 267 -21.09 -3.08 36.68
N TRP A 268 -19.81 -3.27 37.03
CA TRP A 268 -19.37 -4.33 37.94
C TRP A 268 -19.69 -4.03 39.41
N PHE A 269 -20.16 -2.81 39.70
CA PHE A 269 -20.55 -2.36 41.05
C PHE A 269 -21.79 -3.09 41.61
N LYS A 270 -22.59 -3.75 40.77
CA LYS A 270 -23.75 -4.55 41.21
C LYS A 270 -23.43 -6.04 41.40
N SER A 271 -22.31 -6.52 40.88
CA SER A 271 -21.94 -7.93 40.92
C SER A 271 -20.91 -8.19 42.01
N GLN A 272 -21.32 -8.86 43.09
CA GLN A 272 -20.41 -9.50 44.06
C GLN A 272 -19.39 -10.46 43.38
N GLY A 273 -19.63 -10.87 42.13
CA GLY A 273 -18.90 -11.92 41.42
C GLY A 273 -17.47 -11.60 40.97
N VAL A 274 -17.01 -10.35 40.90
CA VAL A 274 -15.62 -10.05 40.44
C VAL A 274 -14.58 -10.69 41.35
N ILE A 275 -14.86 -10.71 42.66
CA ILE A 275 -13.96 -11.27 43.67
C ILE A 275 -13.95 -12.81 43.60
N GLU A 276 -15.06 -13.43 43.21
CA GLU A 276 -15.20 -14.88 43.06
C GLU A 276 -14.41 -15.43 41.85
N TYR A 277 -14.16 -14.59 40.84
CA TYR A 277 -13.39 -14.96 39.65
C TYR A 277 -11.89 -14.62 39.72
N ILE A 278 -11.50 -13.64 40.55
CA ILE A 278 -10.09 -13.24 40.73
C ILE A 278 -9.38 -14.08 41.80
N LEU A 279 -10.13 -14.61 42.77
CA LEU A 279 -9.60 -15.56 43.73
C LEU A 279 -9.75 -16.96 43.15
N PRO A 280 -8.67 -17.70 42.87
CA PRO A 280 -8.81 -19.09 42.50
C PRO A 280 -9.57 -19.78 43.63
N SER A 281 -10.68 -20.43 43.30
CA SER A 281 -11.24 -21.45 44.16
C SER A 281 -10.08 -22.41 44.41
N LYS A 282 -9.54 -22.41 45.63
CA LYS A 282 -8.78 -23.56 46.10
C LYS A 282 -9.76 -24.72 46.06
N GLN A 283 -9.77 -25.46 44.96
CA GLN A 283 -10.33 -26.78 44.92
C GLN A 283 -9.51 -27.63 45.91
N LEU A 284 -10.26 -28.41 46.69
CA LEU A 284 -9.82 -29.41 47.66
C LEU A 284 -8.64 -30.26 47.16
#